data_AF-A0A7S4PPW8-F1
#
_entry.id   AF-A0A7S4PPW8-F1
#
_cell.length_a   1.000
_cell.length_b   1.000
_cell.length_c   1.000
_cell.angle_alpha   90.00
_cell.angle_beta   90.00
_cell.angle_gamma   90.00
#
_symmetry.space_group_name_H-M   'P 1'
#
loop_
_entity.id
_entity.type
_entity.pdbx_description
1 polymer ?
#
loop_
_entity_poly.entity_id
_entity_poly.type
_entity_poly.pdbx_seq_one_letter_code
_entity_poly.pdbx_strand_id
1 'polypeptide(L)'
;EMKASSTIEESSSAAKISEMWYQKPTAGRLTKLVHISKRACDQLGTLVRSIYSSIDEQTATVKQDKSAFTIADGLVQELLSELFEGKVKTIVGEEDSAQVRLDRRPMTVGSLCVPEQHERIIERSRRGMQELGRELEDGGYQDLTVFIDPIDGTREFSTKKGEQCSICIGFSDGGG
;
A
#
# COMPACT_ATOMS: atom_id res chain seq x y z
N GLU A 1 -66.64 -6.39 -30.42
CA GLU A 1 -65.29 -6.60 -30.99
C GLU A 1 -64.53 -5.27 -30.83
N MET A 2 -63.57 -5.18 -29.90
CA MET A 2 -62.11 -5.31 -30.11
C MET A 2 -61.59 -4.35 -31.19
N LYS A 3 -60.58 -3.49 -31.00
CA LYS A 3 -59.72 -3.14 -29.86
C LYS A 3 -58.98 -1.85 -30.30
N ALA A 4 -58.92 -0.80 -29.47
CA ALA A 4 -58.03 0.34 -29.71
C ALA A 4 -56.58 -0.08 -29.40
N SER A 5 -55.64 0.20 -30.31
CA SER A 5 -54.21 -0.06 -30.11
C SER A 5 -53.50 1.29 -30.00
N SER A 6 -53.37 1.79 -28.76
CA SER A 6 -52.46 2.87 -28.41
C SER A 6 -51.05 2.29 -28.30
N THR A 7 -50.20 2.54 -29.29
CA THR A 7 -48.78 2.24 -29.20
C THR A 7 -48.13 3.36 -28.37
N ILE A 8 -47.74 3.00 -27.16
CA ILE A 8 -47.02 3.84 -26.21
C ILE A 8 -45.59 4.01 -26.73
N GLU A 9 -45.16 5.26 -26.94
CA GLU A 9 -43.76 5.64 -27.12
C GLU A 9 -43.02 5.52 -25.77
N GLU A 10 -42.67 4.30 -25.38
CA GLU A 10 -41.77 4.03 -24.25
C GLU A 10 -40.56 3.24 -24.74
N SER A 11 -39.63 3.91 -25.43
CA SER A 11 -38.32 3.28 -25.70
C SER A 11 -37.13 4.24 -25.76
N SER A 12 -37.31 5.54 -25.45
CA SER A 12 -36.23 6.52 -25.57
C SER A 12 -35.51 6.87 -24.25
N SER A 13 -36.18 6.74 -23.09
CA SER A 13 -35.60 7.17 -21.80
C SER A 13 -34.77 6.09 -21.09
N ALA A 14 -35.12 4.81 -21.20
CA ALA A 14 -34.36 3.74 -20.55
C ALA A 14 -32.99 3.52 -21.20
N ALA A 15 -32.89 3.72 -22.53
CA ALA A 15 -31.62 3.63 -23.25
C ALA A 15 -30.65 4.76 -22.87
N LYS A 16 -31.15 5.98 -22.62
CA LYS A 16 -30.32 7.13 -22.21
C LYS A 16 -29.86 7.08 -20.76
N ILE A 17 -30.61 6.43 -19.86
CA ILE A 17 -30.22 6.27 -18.45
C ILE A 17 -29.17 5.15 -18.30
N SER A 18 -29.20 4.13 -19.18
CA SER A 18 -28.22 3.03 -19.19
C SER A 18 -26.82 3.46 -19.65
N GLU A 19 -26.72 4.43 -20.57
CA GLU A 19 -25.43 4.96 -21.05
C GLU A 19 -24.70 5.89 -20.06
N MET A 20 -25.36 6.32 -18.97
CA MET A 20 -24.78 7.23 -17.99
C MET A 20 -23.99 6.54 -16.85
N TRP A 21 -24.00 5.21 -16.74
CA TRP A 21 -23.43 4.48 -15.58
C TRP A 21 -22.19 3.63 -15.86
N TYR A 22 -21.56 3.74 -17.03
CA TYR A 22 -20.24 3.14 -17.21
C TYR A 22 -19.45 3.85 -18.30
N GLN A 23 -18.95 5.05 -18.00
CA GLN A 23 -17.74 5.49 -18.67
C GLN A 23 -16.64 4.51 -18.22
N LYS A 24 -15.94 3.86 -19.15
CA LYS A 24 -14.69 3.14 -18.89
C LYS A 24 -13.52 4.14 -18.95
N PRO A 25 -12.97 4.62 -17.82
CA PRO A 25 -11.65 5.25 -17.87
C PRO A 25 -10.65 4.55 -16.94
N THR A 26 -10.43 3.23 -16.98
CA THR A 26 -9.67 2.61 -15.84
C THR A 26 -8.79 1.39 -16.08
N ALA A 27 -8.96 0.60 -17.16
CA ALA A 27 -8.25 -0.69 -17.27
C ALA A 27 -6.71 -0.57 -17.26
N GLY A 28 -6.14 0.47 -17.88
CA GLY A 28 -4.69 0.69 -17.89
C GLY A 28 -4.15 1.33 -16.61
N ARG A 29 -4.93 2.20 -15.97
CA ARG A 29 -4.50 3.03 -14.84
C ARG A 29 -4.35 2.22 -13.55
N LEU A 30 -5.35 1.40 -13.21
CA LEU A 30 -5.27 0.48 -12.07
C LEU A 30 -4.25 -0.64 -12.34
N THR A 31 -4.18 -1.16 -13.56
CA THR A 31 -3.16 -2.16 -13.94
C THR A 31 -1.75 -1.62 -13.72
N LYS A 32 -1.47 -0.38 -14.12
CA LYS A 32 -0.19 0.28 -13.86
C LYS A 32 0.09 0.40 -12.36
N LEU A 33 -0.90 0.83 -11.57
CA LEU A 33 -0.76 0.98 -10.12
C LEU A 33 -0.45 -0.36 -9.42
N VAL A 34 -1.19 -1.42 -9.76
CA VAL A 34 -0.96 -2.78 -9.26
C VAL A 34 0.41 -3.30 -9.69
N HIS A 35 0.83 -3.03 -10.92
CA HIS A 35 2.14 -3.45 -11.42
C HIS A 35 3.30 -2.76 -10.68
N ILE A 36 3.19 -1.45 -10.44
CA ILE A 36 4.16 -0.69 -9.64
C ILE A 36 4.19 -1.21 -8.20
N SER A 37 3.03 -1.47 -7.60
CA SER A 37 2.90 -2.01 -6.25
C SER A 37 3.56 -3.39 -6.13
N LYS A 38 3.36 -4.27 -7.11
CA LYS A 38 3.99 -5.59 -7.19
C LYS A 38 5.52 -5.46 -7.25
N ARG A 39 6.05 -4.55 -8.07
CA ARG A 39 7.49 -4.26 -8.15
C ARG A 39 8.03 -3.69 -6.84
N ALA A 40 7.25 -2.86 -6.16
CA ALA A 40 7.59 -2.35 -4.84
C ALA A 40 7.71 -3.50 -3.82
N CYS A 41 6.72 -4.39 -3.76
CA CYS A 41 6.75 -5.58 -2.91
C CYS A 41 7.93 -6.51 -3.22
N ASP A 42 8.28 -6.72 -4.50
CA ASP A 42 9.46 -7.53 -4.87
C ASP A 42 10.77 -6.93 -4.32
N GLN A 43 10.93 -5.61 -4.43
CA GLN A 43 12.11 -4.90 -3.93
C GLN A 43 12.15 -4.92 -2.40
N LEU A 44 11.05 -4.53 -1.74
CA LEU A 44 10.92 -4.50 -0.29
C LEU A 44 11.02 -5.91 0.32
N GLY A 45 10.60 -6.95 -0.38
CA GLY A 45 10.78 -8.34 0.06
C GLY A 45 12.24 -8.70 0.32
N THR A 46 13.20 -8.06 -0.35
CA THR A 46 14.64 -8.25 -0.06
C THR A 46 15.04 -7.58 1.25
N LEU A 47 14.51 -6.39 1.55
CA LEU A 47 14.69 -5.73 2.84
C LEU A 47 14.07 -6.56 3.97
N VAL A 48 12.82 -6.99 3.81
CA VAL A 48 12.09 -7.81 4.78
C VAL A 48 12.86 -9.09 5.10
N ARG A 49 13.34 -9.82 4.08
CA ARG A 49 14.18 -11.02 4.29
C ARG A 49 15.47 -10.72 5.04
N SER A 50 16.11 -9.58 4.75
CA SER A 50 17.33 -9.18 5.45
C SER A 50 17.08 -8.84 6.92
N ILE A 51 15.92 -8.27 7.26
CA ILE A 51 15.55 -7.97 8.64
C ILE A 51 15.18 -9.26 9.36
N TYR A 52 14.40 -10.13 8.71
CA TYR A 52 13.97 -11.41 9.29
C TYR A 52 15.15 -12.30 9.69
N SER A 53 16.21 -12.37 8.87
CA SER A 53 17.39 -13.19 9.19
C SER A 53 18.12 -12.74 10.46
N SER A 54 17.98 -11.47 10.83
CA SER A 54 18.59 -10.86 12.02
C SER A 54 17.59 -10.41 13.07
N ILE A 55 16.31 -10.84 13.00
CA ILE A 55 15.30 -10.37 13.96
C ILE A 55 15.65 -10.83 15.39
N ASP A 56 15.49 -9.92 16.35
CA ASP A 56 15.82 -10.04 17.76
C ASP A 56 15.07 -8.97 18.59
N GLU A 57 15.40 -8.84 19.88
CA GLU A 57 14.79 -7.85 20.79
C GLU A 57 15.14 -6.39 20.44
N GLN A 58 16.16 -6.13 19.61
CA GLN A 58 16.52 -4.78 19.16
C GLN A 58 15.70 -4.34 17.95
N THR A 59 15.14 -5.30 17.23
CA THR A 59 14.44 -5.10 15.96
C THR A 59 12.95 -5.38 16.05
N ALA A 60 12.47 -5.81 17.23
CA ALA A 60 11.07 -6.05 17.53
C ALA A 60 10.68 -5.52 18.92
N THR A 61 9.41 -5.11 19.08
CA THR A 61 8.80 -4.74 20.35
C THR A 61 7.33 -5.16 20.38
N VAL A 62 6.69 -4.95 21.53
CA VAL A 62 5.26 -5.19 21.73
C VAL A 62 4.60 -3.86 22.05
N LYS A 63 3.59 -3.48 21.25
CA LYS A 63 2.82 -2.25 21.45
C LYS A 63 1.91 -2.36 22.69
N GLN A 64 1.32 -1.24 23.10
CA GLN A 64 0.46 -1.18 24.30
C GLN A 64 -0.77 -2.10 24.21
N ASP A 65 -1.30 -2.30 23.01
CA ASP A 65 -2.41 -3.21 22.71
C ASP A 65 -1.98 -4.68 22.61
N LYS A 66 -0.71 -4.99 22.87
CA LYS A 66 -0.06 -6.32 22.77
C LYS A 66 0.13 -6.83 21.34
N SER A 67 -0.06 -5.98 20.33
CA SER A 67 0.37 -6.30 18.97
C SER A 67 1.90 -6.29 18.87
N ALA A 68 2.44 -7.15 18.01
CA ALA A 68 3.86 -7.15 17.71
C ALA A 68 4.17 -5.99 16.74
N PHE A 69 5.37 -5.42 16.87
CA PHE A 69 5.88 -4.41 15.96
C PHE A 69 7.35 -4.64 15.71
N THR A 70 7.81 -4.50 14.48
CA THR A 70 9.21 -4.63 14.11
C THR A 70 9.67 -3.43 13.30
N ILE A 71 10.99 -3.29 13.16
CA ILE A 71 11.54 -2.32 12.23
C ILE A 71 11.09 -2.58 10.79
N ALA A 72 10.72 -3.82 10.42
CA ALA A 72 10.23 -4.12 9.08
C ALA A 72 8.86 -3.48 8.83
N ASP A 73 7.95 -3.49 9.81
CA ASP A 73 6.62 -2.89 9.71
C ASP A 73 6.74 -1.39 9.40
N GLY A 74 7.46 -0.65 10.25
CA GLY A 74 7.63 0.78 10.05
C GLY A 74 8.42 1.14 8.78
N LEU A 75 9.47 0.39 8.45
CA LEU A 75 10.25 0.66 7.22
C LEU A 75 9.43 0.39 5.95
N VAL A 76 8.72 -0.73 5.87
CA VAL A 76 7.90 -1.05 4.70
C VAL A 76 6.79 -0.01 4.53
N GLN A 77 6.14 0.38 5.62
CA GLN A 77 5.11 1.42 5.55
C GLN A 77 5.67 2.78 5.11
N GLU A 78 6.75 3.27 5.72
CA GLU A 78 7.37 4.56 5.34
C GLU A 78 7.75 4.56 3.85
N LEU A 79 8.40 3.49 3.39
CA LEU A 79 8.89 3.39 2.02
C LEU A 79 7.75 3.31 0.99
N LEU A 80 6.66 2.60 1.30
CA LEU A 80 5.47 2.60 0.46
C LEU A 80 4.73 3.94 0.53
N SER A 81 4.75 4.62 1.68
CA SER A 81 4.16 5.95 1.82
C SER A 81 4.87 6.96 0.93
N GLU A 82 6.22 6.96 0.92
CA GLU A 82 7.01 7.77 -0.02
C GLU A 82 6.69 7.46 -1.50
N LEU A 83 6.40 6.20 -1.83
CA LEU A 83 6.05 5.81 -3.20
C LEU A 83 4.71 6.41 -3.65
N PHE A 84 3.71 6.46 -2.76
CA PHE A 84 2.37 6.93 -3.06
C PHE A 84 2.13 8.42 -2.73
N GLU A 85 3.06 9.07 -2.04
CA GLU A 85 2.95 10.47 -1.63
C GLU A 85 2.72 11.40 -2.84
N GLY A 86 1.72 12.27 -2.73
CA GLY A 86 1.30 13.17 -3.81
C GLY A 86 0.63 12.49 -5.02
N LYS A 87 0.63 11.15 -5.08
CA LYS A 87 -0.01 10.39 -6.16
C LYS A 87 -1.48 10.12 -5.85
N VAL A 88 -1.77 9.73 -4.62
CA VAL A 88 -3.09 9.27 -4.15
C VAL A 88 -3.76 10.28 -3.22
N LYS A 89 -5.06 10.12 -2.96
CA LYS A 89 -5.81 11.00 -2.06
C LYS A 89 -5.35 10.88 -0.61
N THR A 90 -5.25 9.64 -0.16
CA THR A 90 -5.00 9.29 1.24
C THR A 90 -4.30 7.93 1.28
N ILE A 91 -3.38 7.81 2.22
CA ILE A 91 -2.68 6.57 2.55
C ILE A 91 -3.12 6.24 3.98
N VAL A 92 -3.55 5.00 4.19
CA VAL A 92 -3.97 4.47 5.49
C VAL A 92 -3.11 3.25 5.77
N GLY A 93 -2.24 3.34 6.76
CA GLY A 93 -1.35 2.25 7.15
C GLY A 93 -1.68 1.72 8.54
N GLU A 94 -1.41 0.44 8.78
CA GLU A 94 -1.49 -0.15 10.13
C GLU A 94 -0.56 0.58 11.12
N GLU A 95 0.57 1.09 10.64
CA GLU A 95 1.64 1.70 11.42
C GLU A 95 1.68 3.23 11.35
N ASP A 96 0.57 3.89 11.02
CA ASP A 96 0.51 5.36 10.80
C ASP A 96 0.97 6.18 12.02
N SER A 97 1.03 5.58 13.20
CA SER A 97 1.51 6.21 14.44
C SER A 97 3.02 6.09 14.66
N ALA A 98 3.72 5.24 13.91
CA ALA A 98 5.15 5.00 14.09
C ALA A 98 5.98 6.12 13.43
N GLN A 99 6.76 6.84 14.22
CA GLN A 99 7.68 7.84 13.68
C GLN A 99 8.92 7.15 13.08
N VAL A 100 9.09 7.25 11.77
CA VAL A 100 10.28 6.73 11.06
C VAL A 100 11.25 7.88 10.75
N ARG A 101 12.54 7.63 10.96
CA ARG A 101 13.59 8.63 10.74
C ARG A 101 14.79 8.00 10.05
N LEU A 102 14.96 8.33 8.77
CA LEU A 102 15.99 7.77 7.88
C LEU A 102 17.03 8.79 7.41
N ASP A 103 16.89 10.06 7.80
CA ASP A 103 17.70 11.19 7.34
C ASP A 103 18.97 11.44 8.18
N ARG A 104 19.06 10.82 9.36
CA ARG A 104 20.20 10.95 10.27
C ARG A 104 20.47 9.67 11.03
N ARG A 105 21.70 9.55 11.55
CA ARG A 105 22.14 8.42 12.37
C ARG A 105 21.97 8.70 13.87
N PRO A 106 21.61 7.69 14.70
CA PRO A 106 21.11 6.38 14.25
C PRO A 106 19.74 6.53 13.57
N MET A 107 19.48 5.72 12.54
CA MET A 107 18.14 5.62 11.95
C MET A 107 17.19 4.97 12.97
N THR A 108 15.94 5.44 13.02
CA THR A 108 14.97 4.97 14.04
C THR A 108 13.61 4.66 13.43
N VAL A 109 12.93 3.66 13.99
CA VAL A 109 11.56 3.26 13.66
C VAL A 109 10.77 3.17 14.97
N GLY A 110 9.94 4.16 15.25
CA GLY A 110 9.33 4.33 16.57
C GLY A 110 10.40 4.48 17.65
N SER A 111 10.38 3.59 18.65
CA SER A 111 11.40 3.53 19.71
C SER A 111 12.59 2.61 19.38
N LEU A 112 12.58 1.94 18.22
CA LEU A 112 13.61 0.99 17.83
C LEU A 112 14.74 1.69 17.07
N CYS A 113 15.99 1.32 17.37
CA CYS A 113 17.15 1.71 16.58
C CYS A 113 17.36 0.71 15.45
N VAL A 114 17.54 1.20 14.24
CA VAL A 114 17.87 0.35 13.10
C VAL A 114 19.34 -0.09 13.21
N PRO A 115 19.63 -1.41 13.18
CA PRO A 115 21.01 -1.89 13.16
C PRO A 115 21.78 -1.40 11.93
N GLU A 116 23.03 -0.96 12.12
CA GLU A 116 23.86 -0.35 11.05
C GLU A 116 24.01 -1.24 9.81
N GLN A 117 24.01 -2.57 10.00
CA GLN A 117 24.09 -3.54 8.90
C GLN A 117 22.94 -3.41 7.88
N HIS A 118 21.79 -2.86 8.28
CA HIS A 118 20.63 -2.69 7.40
C HIS A 118 20.59 -1.32 6.69
N GLU A 119 21.38 -0.34 7.10
CA GLU A 119 21.32 1.02 6.54
C GLU A 119 21.49 1.03 5.01
N ARG A 120 22.46 0.27 4.49
CA ARG A 120 22.71 0.20 3.04
C ARG A 120 21.54 -0.38 2.25
N ILE A 121 20.86 -1.40 2.78
CA ILE A 121 19.70 -2.00 2.11
C ILE A 121 18.48 -1.09 2.21
N ILE A 122 18.33 -0.37 3.32
CA ILE A 122 17.27 0.64 3.50
C ILE A 122 17.45 1.79 2.49
N GLU A 123 18.64 2.37 2.40
CA GLU A 123 18.95 3.44 1.43
C GLU A 123 18.69 2.98 -0.02
N ARG A 124 19.06 1.74 -0.34
CA ARG A 124 18.80 1.16 -1.67
C ARG A 124 17.30 1.00 -1.93
N SER A 125 16.56 0.45 -0.97
CA SER A 125 15.11 0.28 -1.07
C SER A 125 14.40 1.61 -1.21
N ARG A 126 14.81 2.62 -0.45
CA ARG A 126 14.27 3.98 -0.53
C ARG A 126 14.45 4.60 -1.91
N ARG A 127 15.66 4.52 -2.48
CA ARG A 127 15.90 4.97 -3.86
C ARG A 127 15.02 4.20 -4.86
N GLY A 128 14.86 2.89 -4.67
CA GLY A 128 13.97 2.07 -5.49
C GLY A 128 12.51 2.54 -5.46
N MET A 129 11.98 2.87 -4.27
CA MET A 129 10.62 3.39 -4.12
C MET A 129 10.45 4.76 -4.78
N GLN A 130 11.46 5.64 -4.65
CA GLN A 130 11.46 6.95 -5.32
C GLN A 130 11.50 6.81 -6.85
N GLU A 131 12.28 5.87 -7.37
CA GLU A 131 12.33 5.57 -8.81
C GLU A 131 10.98 5.04 -9.32
N LEU A 132 10.36 4.09 -8.60
CA LEU A 132 9.03 3.59 -8.92
C LEU A 132 7.96 4.68 -8.84
N GLY A 133 8.01 5.54 -7.81
CA GLY A 133 7.08 6.66 -7.64
C GLY A 133 7.14 7.67 -8.79
N ARG A 134 8.30 7.85 -9.44
CA ARG A 134 8.43 8.69 -10.64
C ARG A 134 7.71 8.12 -11.87
N GLU A 135 7.44 6.82 -11.90
CA GLU A 135 6.64 6.22 -12.97
C GLU A 135 5.14 6.54 -12.80
N LEU A 136 4.70 6.94 -11.61
CA LEU A 136 3.33 7.38 -11.32
C LEU A 136 3.18 8.89 -11.55
N GLU A 137 2.06 9.28 -12.15
CA GLU A 137 1.71 10.68 -12.36
C GLU A 137 1.34 11.35 -11.02
N ASP A 138 1.91 12.52 -10.75
CA ASP A 138 1.51 13.35 -9.60
C ASP A 138 0.03 13.69 -9.71
N GLY A 139 -0.73 13.49 -8.63
CA GLY A 139 -2.17 13.69 -8.63
C GLY A 139 -2.96 12.70 -9.51
N GLY A 140 -2.31 11.74 -10.17
CA GLY A 140 -2.95 10.81 -11.10
C GLY A 140 -3.90 9.82 -10.43
N TYR A 141 -3.92 9.76 -9.10
CA TYR A 141 -4.73 8.84 -8.32
C TYR A 141 -5.47 9.45 -7.12
N GLN A 142 -5.85 10.73 -7.21
CA GLN A 142 -6.54 11.50 -6.17
C GLN A 142 -8.00 11.08 -5.88
N ASP A 143 -8.54 10.14 -6.64
CA ASP A 143 -9.79 9.43 -6.41
C ASP A 143 -9.63 8.18 -5.54
N LEU A 144 -8.39 7.74 -5.29
CA LEU A 144 -8.11 6.48 -4.57
C LEU A 144 -7.55 6.72 -3.17
N THR A 145 -7.97 5.84 -2.26
CA THR A 145 -7.32 5.60 -0.96
C THR A 145 -6.47 4.34 -1.06
N VAL A 146 -5.25 4.40 -0.55
CA VAL A 146 -4.35 3.24 -0.44
C VAL A 146 -4.36 2.73 0.99
N PHE A 147 -4.49 1.42 1.15
CA PHE A 147 -4.37 0.73 2.44
C PHE A 147 -3.07 -0.08 2.44
N ILE A 148 -2.30 0.04 3.51
CA ILE A 148 -1.02 -0.66 3.68
C ILE A 148 -1.07 -1.47 4.96
N ASP A 149 -0.92 -2.78 4.83
CA ASP A 149 -0.52 -3.67 5.92
C ASP A 149 0.92 -4.11 5.58
N PRO A 150 1.92 -3.58 6.30
CA PRO A 150 3.31 -3.71 5.90
C PRO A 150 3.85 -5.13 6.10
N ILE A 151 3.38 -5.86 7.13
CA ILE A 151 3.79 -7.23 7.41
C ILE A 151 2.57 -8.00 7.95
N ASP A 152 1.78 -8.59 7.06
CA ASP A 152 0.74 -9.53 7.49
C ASP A 152 1.42 -10.76 8.10
N GLY A 153 1.14 -11.02 9.39
CA GLY A 153 1.80 -12.03 10.22
C GLY A 153 2.96 -11.50 11.09
N THR A 154 2.95 -10.22 11.50
CA THR A 154 4.01 -9.60 12.32
C THR A 154 4.38 -10.40 13.57
N ARG A 155 3.42 -11.07 14.23
CA ARG A 155 3.66 -11.84 15.46
C ARG A 155 4.56 -13.06 15.21
N GLU A 156 4.26 -13.81 14.17
CA GLU A 156 5.05 -14.97 13.77
C GLU A 156 6.41 -14.52 13.21
N PHE A 157 6.41 -13.42 12.45
CA PHE A 157 7.62 -12.77 11.95
C PHE A 157 8.58 -12.36 13.07
N SER A 158 8.07 -11.68 14.10
CA SER A 158 8.88 -11.18 15.23
C SER A 158 9.51 -12.28 16.08
N THR A 159 8.99 -13.50 16.00
CA THR A 159 9.44 -14.65 16.81
C THR A 159 10.27 -15.66 16.01
N LYS A 160 10.60 -15.39 14.74
CA LYS A 160 11.21 -16.35 13.80
C LYS A 160 10.43 -17.65 13.61
N LYS A 161 9.13 -17.62 13.89
CA LYS A 161 8.23 -18.79 13.74
C LYS A 161 7.35 -18.69 12.50
N GLY A 162 7.31 -17.52 11.86
CA GLY A 162 6.61 -17.30 10.60
C GLY A 162 7.51 -17.62 9.43
N GLU A 163 7.31 -18.77 8.79
CA GLU A 163 8.02 -19.11 7.54
C GLU A 163 7.58 -18.21 6.37
N GLN A 164 6.42 -17.55 6.50
CA GLN A 164 5.83 -16.70 5.48
C GLN A 164 5.20 -15.45 6.13
N CYS A 165 5.37 -14.31 5.48
CA CYS A 165 4.67 -13.06 5.75
C CYS A 165 4.36 -12.38 4.41
N SER A 166 3.42 -11.44 4.40
CA SER A 166 3.02 -10.72 3.18
C SER A 166 3.11 -9.21 3.37
N ILE A 167 3.32 -8.49 2.28
CA ILE A 167 3.09 -7.04 2.21
C ILE A 167 1.76 -6.87 1.48
N CYS A 168 0.78 -6.27 2.14
CA CYS A 168 -0.57 -6.13 1.63
C CYS A 168 -0.84 -4.67 1.24
N ILE A 169 -1.23 -4.45 -0.02
CA ILE A 169 -1.58 -3.13 -0.54
C ILE A 169 -2.98 -3.21 -1.15
N GLY A 170 -3.91 -2.45 -0.57
CA GLY A 170 -5.29 -2.32 -1.03
C GLY A 170 -5.56 -0.97 -1.66
N PHE A 171 -6.50 -0.93 -2.60
CA PHE A 171 -6.98 0.31 -3.22
C PHE A 171 -8.50 0.35 -3.14
N SER A 172 -9.04 1.47 -2.69
CA SER A 172 -10.49 1.73 -2.68
C SER A 172 -10.74 3.09 -3.31
N ASP A 173 -11.83 3.21 -4.06
CA ASP A 173 -12.35 4.50 -4.48
C ASP A 173 -13.33 5.05 -3.42
N GLY A 174 -13.94 6.20 -3.67
CA GLY A 174 -14.90 6.79 -2.73
C GLY A 174 -16.15 5.93 -2.44
N GLY A 175 -16.35 4.81 -3.17
CA GLY A 175 -17.46 3.88 -3.00
C GLY A 175 -17.23 2.78 -1.97
N GLY A 176 -15.99 2.55 -1.54
CA GLY A 176 -15.62 1.43 -0.66
C GLY A 176 -15.15 0.21 -1.43
#